data_AF-A0A955WA01-F1
#
_entry.id   AF-A0A955WA01-F1
#
_cell.length_a   1.000
_cell.length_b   1.000
_cell.length_c   1.000
_cell.angle_alpha   90.00
_cell.angle_beta   90.00
_cell.angle_gamma   90.00
#
_symmetry.space_group_name_H-M   'P 1'
#
loop_
_entity.id
_entity.type
_entity.pdbx_description
1 polymer ?
#
loop_
_entity_poly.entity_id
_entity_poly.type
_entity_poly.pdbx_seq_one_letter_code
_entity_poly.pdbx_strand_id
1 'polypeptide(L)'
;PMYGKPHSPTRVRVSSEELAAALREGHPGLEVVCAPTPELDAVLAHMQEHLGSSGEPPSYMSLGLEPPAIASFFSAAAALYKAAPWKVVPDDECLIAVTVESMGLRDAAMSVIGQMGESLGLILFSGLDDFEAYIEMAEAFEAGEEPVVPAHFSFSFGGPDEVPEAVPAEVREHGWELVSKKAYPWLMAVDAGLVTRPADPDEVTLAEAVARAMVALMADKKALRAAFEGGPPVALTHGARTHDGFVEVTLRAPYVRTPKQYAPDHDLVAELAALREAGPDMDHEERADLEAELTRRFLASPEAEGLADMEACSFVMDLAATHHDETIATLQPSGLRTLLFQTVPAKVSVRAADAGEIIAECRAFYAFLKREFGLAQADACLALLDDKAVAKLEAGLSDESNFSPAKAFVMAGARAGFDMNSQEGIEAWLAESQGQLFGPASQSPKRRAPSPPKKPATNAEKNKQKAKRKASKKKR
;
A
#
# COMPACT_ATOMS: atom_id res chain seq x y z
N PRO A 1 25.27 -15.48 2.14
CA PRO A 1 26.23 -14.92 3.11
C PRO A 1 26.43 -13.44 2.81
N MET A 2 26.73 -12.58 3.81
CA MET A 2 26.93 -11.12 3.59
C MET A 2 28.10 -10.79 2.63
N TYR A 3 29.04 -11.73 2.40
CA TYR A 3 30.06 -11.64 1.36
C TYR A 3 30.31 -13.02 0.73
N GLY A 4 30.66 -13.05 -0.56
CA GLY A 4 31.03 -14.26 -1.32
C GLY A 4 29.89 -14.97 -2.04
N LYS A 5 30.24 -15.92 -2.93
CA LYS A 5 29.24 -16.69 -3.69
C LYS A 5 28.28 -17.42 -2.74
N PRO A 6 26.97 -17.45 -3.03
CA PRO A 6 26.01 -18.20 -2.24
C PRO A 6 26.45 -19.66 -2.08
N HIS A 7 26.56 -20.12 -0.84
CA HIS A 7 26.87 -21.51 -0.53
C HIS A 7 25.98 -21.96 0.62
N SER A 8 25.64 -23.25 0.62
CA SER A 8 24.97 -23.86 1.77
C SER A 8 25.99 -24.05 2.91
N PRO A 9 25.60 -23.83 4.17
CA PRO A 9 26.47 -24.19 5.29
C PRO A 9 26.69 -25.71 5.27
N THR A 10 27.90 -26.14 5.64
CA THR A 10 28.24 -27.57 5.74
C THR A 10 27.96 -28.10 7.14
N ARG A 11 27.85 -27.22 8.15
CA ARG A 11 27.61 -27.57 9.55
C ARG A 11 26.76 -26.50 10.24
N VAL A 12 25.79 -26.93 11.06
CA VAL A 12 24.94 -26.05 11.87
C VAL A 12 24.86 -26.62 13.30
N ARG A 13 24.99 -25.73 14.30
CA ARG A 13 24.83 -26.05 15.72
C ARG A 13 23.48 -25.51 16.19
N VAL A 14 22.70 -26.33 16.89
CA VAL A 14 21.40 -25.95 17.47
C VAL A 14 21.29 -26.38 18.92
N SER A 15 20.50 -25.65 19.72
CA SER A 15 20.37 -25.88 21.16
C SER A 15 19.31 -26.92 21.54
N SER A 16 18.45 -27.35 20.60
CA SER A 16 17.38 -28.31 20.88
C SER A 16 17.44 -29.55 20.00
N GLU A 17 17.17 -30.71 20.60
CA GLU A 17 17.17 -31.99 19.89
C GLU A 17 16.00 -32.08 18.90
N GLU A 18 14.88 -31.42 19.18
CA GLU A 18 13.73 -31.33 18.27
C GLU A 18 14.11 -30.61 16.97
N LEU A 19 14.80 -29.46 17.08
CA LEU A 19 15.27 -28.71 15.91
C LEU A 19 16.40 -29.46 15.19
N ALA A 20 17.28 -30.13 15.93
CA ALA A 20 18.33 -30.97 15.36
C ALA A 20 17.74 -32.11 14.51
N ALA A 21 16.70 -32.78 15.01
CA ALA A 21 16.01 -33.86 14.31
C ALA A 21 15.33 -33.33 13.03
N ALA A 22 14.63 -32.19 13.10
CA ALA A 22 13.96 -31.59 11.95
C ALA A 22 14.97 -31.18 10.84
N LEU A 23 16.13 -30.63 11.23
CA LEU A 23 17.17 -30.23 10.27
C LEU A 23 17.85 -31.43 9.62
N ARG A 24 18.13 -32.50 10.38
CA ARG A 24 18.68 -33.75 9.83
C ARG A 24 17.73 -34.41 8.83
N GLU A 25 16.43 -34.36 9.09
CA GLU A 25 15.40 -34.91 8.18
C GLU A 25 15.28 -34.08 6.88
N GLY A 26 15.33 -32.75 6.97
CA GLY A 26 15.20 -31.86 5.81
C GLY A 26 16.46 -31.76 4.95
N HIS A 27 17.64 -31.90 5.55
CA HIS A 27 18.94 -31.57 4.96
C HIS A 27 20.01 -32.64 5.24
N PRO A 28 19.98 -33.80 4.54
CA PRO A 28 20.90 -34.91 4.81
C PRO A 28 22.39 -34.63 4.51
N GLY A 29 22.69 -33.56 3.76
CA GLY A 29 24.05 -33.10 3.48
C GLY A 29 24.60 -32.08 4.49
N LEU A 30 23.84 -31.74 5.53
CA LEU A 30 24.20 -30.76 6.56
C LEU A 30 24.61 -31.48 7.84
N GLU A 31 25.81 -31.21 8.36
CA GLU A 31 26.22 -31.71 9.67
C GLU A 31 25.47 -30.93 10.77
N VAL A 32 24.55 -31.58 11.48
CA VAL A 32 23.75 -30.94 12.54
C VAL A 32 24.20 -31.40 13.93
N VAL A 33 24.74 -30.47 14.70
CA VAL A 33 25.23 -30.68 16.06
C VAL A 33 24.25 -30.11 17.07
N CYS A 34 23.72 -30.96 17.96
CA CYS A 34 22.92 -30.51 19.09
C CYS A 34 23.85 -30.20 20.27
N ALA A 35 24.02 -28.93 20.59
CA ALA A 35 24.86 -28.46 21.71
C ALA A 35 24.41 -27.08 22.17
N PRO A 36 24.66 -26.69 23.43
CA PRO A 36 24.32 -25.36 23.93
C PRO A 36 24.89 -24.24 23.04
N THR A 37 24.10 -23.18 22.87
CA THR A 37 24.43 -21.97 22.10
C THR A 37 24.35 -20.73 22.98
N PRO A 38 25.17 -20.62 24.04
CA PRO A 38 25.12 -19.50 24.97
C PRO A 38 25.42 -18.15 24.30
N GLU A 39 26.09 -18.16 23.15
CA GLU A 39 26.36 -16.96 22.36
C GLU A 39 25.08 -16.41 21.73
N LEU A 40 24.13 -17.28 21.34
CA LEU A 40 22.81 -16.85 20.86
C LEU A 40 21.93 -16.38 22.01
N ASP A 41 22.06 -16.97 23.19
CA ASP A 41 21.36 -16.51 24.40
C ASP A 41 21.83 -15.11 24.81
N ALA A 42 23.14 -14.83 24.67
CA ALA A 42 23.70 -13.49 24.89
C ALA A 42 23.20 -12.48 23.85
N VAL A 43 23.12 -12.86 22.57
CA VAL A 43 22.54 -12.02 21.51
C VAL A 43 21.05 -11.76 21.77
N LEU A 44 20.28 -12.79 22.15
CA LEU A 44 18.85 -12.65 22.48
C LEU A 44 18.63 -11.79 23.73
N ALA A 45 19.47 -11.94 24.76
CA ALA A 45 19.44 -11.09 25.94
C ALA A 45 19.74 -9.63 25.59
N HIS A 46 20.73 -9.39 24.72
CA HIS A 46 21.07 -8.04 24.28
C HIS A 46 20.02 -7.44 23.33
N MET A 47 19.37 -8.26 22.50
CA MET A 47 18.19 -7.88 21.72
C MET A 47 16.99 -7.58 22.63
N GLN A 48 16.75 -8.34 23.69
CA GLN A 48 15.69 -8.05 24.68
C GLN A 48 15.98 -6.79 25.50
N GLU A 49 17.25 -6.50 25.77
CA GLU A 49 17.70 -5.27 26.42
C GLU A 49 17.48 -4.03 25.52
N HIS A 50 17.60 -4.16 24.19
CA HIS A 50 17.34 -3.09 23.22
C HIS A 50 15.88 -3.01 22.76
N LEU A 51 15.14 -4.13 22.71
CA LEU A 51 13.69 -4.17 22.41
C LEU A 51 12.85 -3.75 23.62
N GLY A 52 13.43 -3.80 24.83
CA GLY A 52 12.80 -3.40 26.09
C GLY A 52 13.25 -2.05 26.64
N SER A 53 14.19 -1.35 25.98
CA SER A 53 14.58 -0.01 26.41
C SER A 53 13.52 1.00 26.00
N SER A 54 12.60 1.26 26.93
CA SER A 54 12.11 2.62 27.13
C SER A 54 13.35 3.49 27.38
N GLY A 55 13.83 4.15 26.33
CA GLY A 55 14.71 5.30 26.49
C GLY A 55 14.03 6.36 27.33
N GLU A 56 14.78 7.40 27.71
CA GLU A 56 14.15 8.60 28.27
C GLU A 56 12.96 9.02 27.39
N PRO A 57 11.83 9.45 27.99
CA PRO A 57 10.65 9.81 27.23
C PRO A 57 11.04 10.86 26.17
N PRO A 58 10.56 10.71 24.92
CA PRO A 58 10.93 11.61 23.83
C PRO A 58 10.74 13.08 24.21
N SER A 59 11.72 13.92 23.88
CA SER A 59 11.82 15.31 24.31
C SER A 59 12.49 16.14 23.22
N TYR A 60 12.08 17.40 23.01
CA TYR A 60 12.76 18.26 22.03
C TYR A 60 14.17 18.64 22.49
N MET A 61 14.40 18.71 23.80
CA MET A 61 15.72 19.02 24.35
C MET A 61 16.70 17.85 24.23
N SER A 62 16.20 16.63 24.02
CA SER A 62 17.04 15.46 23.73
C SER A 62 17.60 15.42 22.30
N LEU A 63 17.13 16.29 21.41
CA LEU A 63 17.52 16.31 19.99
C LEU A 63 18.87 17.00 19.72
N GLY A 64 19.50 17.59 20.72
CA GLY A 64 20.74 18.38 20.55
C GLY A 64 20.54 19.73 19.86
N LEU A 65 19.29 20.19 19.75
CA LEU A 65 18.94 21.51 19.25
C LEU A 65 18.80 22.52 20.39
N GLU A 66 19.23 23.76 20.13
CA GLU A 66 19.08 24.85 21.09
C GLU A 66 17.61 25.33 21.18
N PRO A 67 17.13 25.81 22.35
CA PRO A 67 15.74 26.25 22.51
C PRO A 67 15.23 27.28 21.47
N PRO A 68 16.05 28.22 20.94
CA PRO A 68 15.63 29.11 19.86
C PRO A 68 15.34 28.40 18.52
N ALA A 69 16.00 27.27 18.24
CA ALA A 69 15.73 26.48 17.04
C ALA A 69 14.34 25.86 17.11
N ILE A 70 14.01 25.24 18.25
CA ILE A 70 12.68 24.68 18.51
C ILE A 70 11.62 25.80 18.52
N ALA A 71 11.93 26.98 19.07
CA ALA A 71 11.03 28.13 19.02
C ALA A 71 10.67 28.56 17.58
N SER A 72 11.64 28.49 16.66
CA SER A 72 11.43 28.79 15.23
C SER A 72 10.48 27.79 14.58
N PHE A 73 10.69 26.49 14.84
CA PHE A 73 9.79 25.43 14.41
C PHE A 73 8.37 25.62 14.99
N PHE A 74 8.22 25.87 16.30
CA PHE A 74 6.92 26.09 16.93
C PHE A 74 6.17 27.29 16.32
N SER A 75 6.87 28.37 15.94
CA SER A 75 6.26 29.50 15.26
C SER A 75 5.77 29.14 13.84
N ALA A 76 6.55 28.34 13.09
CA ALA A 76 6.12 27.82 11.79
C ALA A 76 4.91 26.90 11.91
N ALA A 77 4.93 25.99 12.89
CA ALA A 77 3.82 25.10 13.20
C ALA A 77 2.55 25.88 13.58
N ALA A 78 2.71 26.95 14.36
CA ALA A 78 1.61 27.83 14.72
C ALA A 78 0.99 28.53 13.50
N ALA A 79 1.81 28.97 12.54
CA ALA A 79 1.33 29.54 11.29
C ALA A 79 0.58 28.50 10.44
N LEU A 80 1.10 27.27 10.33
CA LEU A 80 0.46 26.16 9.62
C LEU A 80 -0.92 25.83 10.22
N TYR A 81 -1.00 25.72 11.55
CA TYR A 81 -2.26 25.44 12.24
C TYR A 81 -3.32 26.52 11.99
N LYS A 82 -2.91 27.80 11.98
CA LYS A 82 -3.80 28.92 11.65
C LYS A 82 -4.24 28.88 10.17
N ALA A 83 -3.36 28.44 9.26
CA ALA A 83 -3.68 28.29 7.84
C ALA A 83 -4.71 27.17 7.58
N ALA A 84 -4.65 26.10 8.38
CA ALA A 84 -5.57 24.95 8.40
C ALA A 84 -5.73 24.27 7.02
N PRO A 85 -4.67 23.65 6.46
CA PRO A 85 -4.71 22.96 5.17
C PRO A 85 -5.73 21.82 5.12
N TRP A 86 -5.95 21.10 6.22
CA TRP A 86 -6.97 20.05 6.39
C TRP A 86 -8.43 20.52 6.21
N LYS A 87 -8.68 21.82 6.05
CA LYS A 87 -10.01 22.35 5.69
C LYS A 87 -10.16 22.67 4.19
N VAL A 88 -9.09 22.51 3.42
CA VAL A 88 -9.01 22.90 2.01
C VAL A 88 -8.67 21.69 1.14
N VAL A 89 -7.73 20.85 1.57
CA VAL A 89 -7.45 19.57 0.92
C VAL A 89 -8.65 18.62 1.14
N PRO A 90 -9.22 18.00 0.09
CA PRO A 90 -10.46 17.23 0.20
C PRO A 90 -10.41 16.03 1.16
N ASP A 91 -9.37 15.21 1.03
CA ASP A 91 -9.12 13.97 1.78
C ASP A 91 -7.60 13.75 1.91
N ASP A 92 -7.20 12.69 2.60
CA ASP A 92 -5.80 12.34 2.87
C ASP A 92 -5.11 11.60 1.71
N GLU A 93 -5.85 11.25 0.65
CA GLU A 93 -5.34 10.73 -0.62
C GLU A 93 -5.07 11.84 -1.66
N CYS A 94 -5.55 13.05 -1.42
CA CYS A 94 -5.24 14.25 -2.19
C CYS A 94 -3.82 14.76 -1.89
N LEU A 95 -2.82 14.08 -2.45
CA LEU A 95 -1.40 14.30 -2.17
C LEU A 95 -0.83 15.58 -2.77
N ILE A 96 0.24 16.08 -2.15
CA ILE A 96 1.07 17.20 -2.61
C ILE A 96 2.50 16.71 -2.80
N ALA A 97 3.11 16.97 -3.96
CA ALA A 97 4.52 16.67 -4.19
C ALA A 97 5.41 17.71 -3.51
N VAL A 98 6.42 17.27 -2.78
CA VAL A 98 7.37 18.10 -2.03
C VAL A 98 8.78 17.87 -2.57
N THR A 99 9.48 18.95 -2.92
CA THR A 99 10.89 18.90 -3.33
C THR A 99 11.70 19.90 -2.50
N VAL A 100 12.77 19.41 -1.90
CA VAL A 100 13.77 20.16 -1.13
C VAL A 100 15.15 19.66 -1.55
N GLU A 101 15.66 20.18 -2.66
CA GLU A 101 16.90 19.74 -3.30
C GLU A 101 18.12 19.80 -2.35
N SER A 102 18.19 20.82 -1.49
CA SER A 102 19.29 20.98 -0.53
C SER A 102 19.35 19.88 0.54
N MET A 103 18.26 19.14 0.72
CA MET A 103 18.13 18.03 1.68
C MET A 103 17.99 16.68 0.98
N GLY A 104 18.19 16.63 -0.35
CA GLY A 104 18.10 15.39 -1.14
C GLY A 104 16.68 14.84 -1.30
N LEU A 105 15.64 15.63 -0.97
CA LEU A 105 14.24 15.22 -1.07
C LEU A 105 13.66 15.71 -2.40
N ARG A 106 13.13 14.81 -3.23
CA ARG A 106 12.55 15.17 -4.53
C ARG A 106 11.28 14.42 -4.81
N ASP A 107 10.25 15.16 -5.22
CA ASP A 107 8.90 14.63 -5.49
C ASP A 107 8.40 13.67 -4.38
N ALA A 108 8.71 13.99 -3.12
CA ALA A 108 8.20 13.26 -1.97
C ALA A 108 6.68 13.44 -1.85
N ALA A 109 5.97 12.37 -1.48
CA ALA A 109 4.52 12.41 -1.35
C ALA A 109 4.14 12.94 0.04
N MET A 110 3.40 14.04 0.09
CA MET A 110 2.87 14.58 1.34
C MET A 110 1.37 14.44 1.38
N SER A 111 0.88 13.71 2.38
CA SER A 111 -0.52 13.65 2.77
C SER A 111 -0.82 14.71 3.83
N VAL A 112 -1.95 15.40 3.67
CA VAL A 112 -2.51 16.27 4.70
C VAL A 112 -3.55 15.46 5.45
N ILE A 113 -3.48 15.42 6.78
CA ILE A 113 -4.40 14.63 7.61
C ILE A 113 -5.25 15.51 8.52
N GLY A 114 -6.41 14.97 8.91
CA GLY A 114 -7.31 15.55 9.89
C GLY A 114 -8.50 16.32 9.34
N GLN A 115 -8.98 15.94 8.16
CA GLN A 115 -10.17 16.44 7.49
C GLN A 115 -11.42 16.23 8.35
N MET A 116 -11.45 15.15 9.15
CA MET A 116 -12.50 14.86 10.13
C MET A 116 -12.33 15.58 11.48
N GLY A 117 -11.30 16.42 11.62
CA GLY A 117 -11.04 17.20 12.84
C GLY A 117 -10.24 16.47 13.93
N GLU A 118 -9.76 15.27 13.64
CA GLU A 118 -8.89 14.45 14.51
C GLU A 118 -7.50 14.34 13.89
N SER A 119 -6.45 14.10 14.69
CA SER A 119 -5.09 13.83 14.20
C SER A 119 -4.60 14.85 13.13
N LEU A 120 -4.75 16.14 13.39
CA LEU A 120 -4.39 17.19 12.43
C LEU A 120 -2.88 17.19 12.15
N GLY A 121 -2.48 17.25 10.90
CA GLY A 121 -1.06 17.18 10.57
C GLY A 121 -0.71 17.02 9.10
N LEU A 122 0.55 16.66 8.87
CA LEU A 122 1.16 16.30 7.60
C LEU A 122 1.90 14.97 7.79
N ILE A 123 1.81 14.07 6.83
CA ILE A 123 2.66 12.89 6.74
C ILE A 123 3.43 12.98 5.43
N LEU A 124 4.74 12.78 5.50
CA LEU A 124 5.66 12.85 4.38
C LEU A 124 6.30 11.49 4.15
N PHE A 125 6.22 11.04 2.91
CA PHE A 125 6.75 9.78 2.40
C PHE A 125 7.84 10.07 1.37
N SER A 126 8.82 9.18 1.22
CA SER A 126 9.92 9.39 0.24
C SER A 126 9.41 9.52 -1.19
N GLY A 127 8.27 8.88 -1.47
CA GLY A 127 7.58 8.91 -2.75
C GLY A 127 6.16 8.35 -2.62
N LEU A 128 5.49 8.21 -3.76
CA LEU A 128 4.12 7.72 -3.81
C LEU A 128 4.00 6.24 -3.39
N ASP A 129 4.99 5.41 -3.68
CA ASP A 129 4.95 3.98 -3.34
C ASP A 129 5.00 3.76 -1.81
N ASP A 130 5.76 4.59 -1.10
CA ASP A 130 5.76 4.61 0.37
C ASP A 130 4.39 5.07 0.94
N PHE A 131 3.65 5.93 0.24
CA PHE A 131 2.29 6.28 0.64
C PHE A 131 1.30 5.14 0.34
N GLU A 132 1.36 4.54 -0.84
CA GLU A 132 0.50 3.41 -1.24
C GLU A 132 0.68 2.22 -0.27
N ALA A 133 1.93 1.86 0.05
CA ALA A 133 2.26 0.84 1.05
C ALA A 133 1.73 1.19 2.45
N TYR A 134 1.66 2.47 2.81
CA TYR A 134 1.09 2.92 4.07
C TYR A 134 -0.43 2.76 4.12
N ILE A 135 -1.13 2.94 3.00
CA ILE A 135 -2.57 2.66 2.90
C ILE A 135 -2.83 1.15 2.97
N GLU A 136 -2.07 0.36 2.20
CA GLU A 136 -2.16 -1.10 2.20
C GLU A 136 -1.86 -1.71 3.59
N MET A 137 -0.97 -1.10 4.38
CA MET A 137 -0.70 -1.48 5.77
C MET A 137 -1.98 -1.56 6.60
N ALA A 138 -2.88 -0.57 6.46
CA ALA A 138 -4.13 -0.53 7.22
C ALA A 138 -5.04 -1.72 6.84
N GLU A 139 -5.16 -2.00 5.55
CA GLU A 139 -5.95 -3.13 5.03
C GLU A 139 -5.36 -4.48 5.46
N ALA A 140 -4.03 -4.63 5.38
CA ALA A 140 -3.33 -5.85 5.77
C ALA A 140 -3.48 -6.13 7.28
N PHE A 141 -3.47 -5.08 8.11
CA PHE A 141 -3.71 -5.20 9.54
C PHE A 141 -5.13 -5.69 9.85
N GLU A 142 -6.14 -5.18 9.13
CA GLU A 142 -7.52 -5.66 9.22
C GLU A 142 -7.67 -7.11 8.74
N ALA A 143 -6.91 -7.51 7.72
CA ALA A 143 -6.85 -8.87 7.20
C ALA A 143 -6.07 -9.86 8.11
N GLY A 144 -5.37 -9.36 9.12
CA GLY A 144 -4.53 -10.16 10.02
C GLY A 144 -3.24 -10.66 9.38
N GLU A 145 -2.78 -9.98 8.34
CA GLU A 145 -1.49 -10.19 7.68
C GLU A 145 -0.38 -9.42 8.41
N GLU A 146 0.89 -9.74 8.12
CA GLU A 146 2.03 -9.00 8.68
C GLU A 146 2.32 -7.80 7.77
N PRO A 147 2.02 -6.56 8.18
CA PRO A 147 2.12 -5.43 7.29
C PRO A 147 3.58 -4.99 7.11
N VAL A 148 3.92 -4.54 5.91
CA VAL A 148 5.16 -3.79 5.67
C VAL A 148 4.87 -2.33 5.98
N VAL A 149 5.58 -1.74 6.94
CA VAL A 149 5.44 -0.31 7.25
C VAL A 149 6.53 0.47 6.55
N PRO A 150 6.18 1.35 5.61
CA PRO A 150 7.14 2.17 4.90
C PRO A 150 7.73 3.22 5.84
N ALA A 151 8.96 3.63 5.54
CA ALA A 151 9.58 4.71 6.29
C ALA A 151 8.84 6.01 5.99
N HIS A 152 8.46 6.75 7.03
CA HIS A 152 7.72 7.99 6.87
C HIS A 152 7.96 8.95 8.03
N PHE A 153 7.72 10.21 7.75
CA PHE A 153 7.87 11.31 8.69
C PHE A 153 6.51 11.94 8.98
N SER A 154 6.14 12.03 10.25
CA SER A 154 4.87 12.60 10.71
C SER A 154 5.09 13.90 11.45
N PHE A 155 4.37 14.94 11.04
CA PHE A 155 4.22 16.19 11.77
C PHE A 155 2.74 16.38 12.14
N SER A 156 2.41 16.18 13.41
CA SER A 156 1.04 16.24 13.93
C SER A 156 0.86 17.29 15.02
N PHE A 157 -0.40 17.58 15.34
CA PHE A 157 -0.81 18.42 16.46
C PHE A 157 -1.62 17.60 17.46
N GLY A 158 -1.19 17.58 18.72
CA GLY A 158 -1.86 16.85 19.79
C GLY A 158 -2.22 17.71 21.01
N GLY A 159 -3.14 17.19 21.82
CA GLY A 159 -3.35 17.60 23.20
C GLY A 159 -2.12 17.33 24.08
N PRO A 160 -2.07 17.91 25.29
CA PRO A 160 -0.97 17.68 26.23
C PRO A 160 -0.85 16.21 26.69
N ASP A 161 -1.92 15.43 26.54
CA ASP A 161 -2.02 14.00 26.80
C ASP A 161 -1.76 13.12 25.56
N GLU A 162 -1.62 13.72 24.38
CA GLU A 162 -1.36 13.05 23.10
C GLU A 162 0.08 13.26 22.61
N VAL A 163 0.89 14.03 23.35
CA VAL A 163 2.32 14.24 23.11
C VAL A 163 3.15 13.67 24.27
N PRO A 164 4.46 13.43 24.09
CA PRO A 164 5.31 12.95 25.18
C PRO A 164 5.27 13.84 26.42
N GLU A 165 5.37 13.22 27.60
CA GLU A 165 5.17 13.89 28.91
C GLU A 165 6.11 15.10 29.13
N ALA A 166 7.30 15.09 28.53
CA ALA A 166 8.27 16.18 28.63
C ALA A 166 7.83 17.44 27.88
N VAL A 167 7.13 17.31 26.75
CA VAL A 167 6.84 18.42 25.81
C VAL A 167 6.03 19.55 26.48
N PRO A 168 4.94 19.30 27.23
CA PRO A 168 4.21 20.37 27.91
C PRO A 168 5.03 21.11 28.98
N ALA A 169 6.02 20.46 29.58
CA ALA A 169 6.93 21.09 30.54
C ALA A 169 7.95 22.00 29.83
N GLU A 170 8.57 21.52 28.76
CA GLU A 170 9.52 22.28 27.93
C GLU A 170 8.88 23.53 27.34
N VAL A 171 7.66 23.42 26.80
CA VAL A 171 6.93 24.58 26.27
C VAL A 171 6.70 25.63 27.35
N ARG A 172 6.38 25.21 28.58
CA ARG A 172 6.17 26.14 29.71
C ARG A 172 7.46 26.81 30.15
N GLU A 173 8.57 26.06 30.14
CA GLU A 173 9.89 26.54 30.53
C GLU A 173 10.46 27.54 29.52
N HIS A 174 10.39 27.23 28.22
CA HIS A 174 11.01 28.03 27.17
C HIS A 174 10.05 29.05 26.53
N GLY A 175 8.75 28.94 26.78
CA GLY A 175 7.75 29.90 26.30
C GLY A 175 7.51 29.85 24.78
N TRP A 176 7.65 28.66 24.16
CA TRP A 176 7.43 28.47 22.73
C TRP A 176 5.97 28.79 22.31
N GLU A 177 5.79 29.28 21.09
CA GLU A 177 4.47 29.71 20.59
C GLU A 177 3.52 28.51 20.45
N LEU A 178 2.36 28.58 21.11
CA LEU A 178 1.25 27.65 20.90
C LEU A 178 -0.01 28.39 20.46
N VAL A 179 -0.64 27.92 19.38
CA VAL A 179 -1.91 28.50 18.89
C VAL A 179 -3.07 28.16 19.81
N SER A 180 -3.02 26.97 20.41
CA SER A 180 -4.06 26.43 21.28
C SER A 180 -3.42 25.50 22.31
N LYS A 181 -4.06 25.39 23.47
CA LYS A 181 -3.69 24.41 24.51
C LYS A 181 -3.93 22.96 24.09
N LYS A 182 -4.50 22.72 22.91
CA LYS A 182 -4.75 21.41 22.31
C LYS A 182 -3.96 21.17 21.01
N ALA A 183 -2.97 22.00 20.72
CA ALA A 183 -2.25 21.98 19.44
C ALA A 183 -0.74 22.06 19.69
N TYR A 184 -0.21 21.10 20.44
CA TYR A 184 1.22 20.90 20.59
C TYR A 184 1.76 20.25 19.33
N PRO A 185 2.69 20.88 18.59
CA PRO A 185 3.33 20.23 17.46
C PRO A 185 4.19 19.08 17.95
N TRP A 186 4.09 17.94 17.28
CA TRP A 186 4.90 16.75 17.55
C TRP A 186 5.45 16.18 16.24
N LEU A 187 6.72 15.78 16.27
CA LEU A 187 7.43 15.18 15.15
C LEU A 187 7.81 13.74 15.50
N MET A 188 7.52 12.83 14.59
CA MET A 188 7.79 11.41 14.76
C MET A 188 8.26 10.83 13.43
N ALA A 189 9.35 10.06 13.47
CA ALA A 189 9.84 9.33 12.31
C ALA A 189 9.65 7.84 12.53
N VAL A 190 9.22 7.15 11.48
CA VAL A 190 9.15 5.70 11.42
C VAL A 190 10.19 5.24 10.42
N ASP A 191 11.17 4.46 10.89
CA ASP A 191 12.11 3.79 10.01
C ASP A 191 11.56 2.43 9.55
N ALA A 192 12.14 1.87 8.49
CA ALA A 192 11.78 0.55 7.98
C ALA A 192 11.81 -0.53 9.10
N GLY A 193 10.75 -1.34 9.17
CA GLY A 193 10.62 -2.38 10.19
C GLY A 193 9.99 -1.93 11.52
N LEU A 194 9.11 -0.92 11.48
CA LEU A 194 8.30 -0.45 12.62
C LEU A 194 9.10 0.21 13.75
N VAL A 195 10.31 0.69 13.48
CA VAL A 195 11.09 1.38 14.51
C VAL A 195 10.64 2.85 14.55
N THR A 196 9.86 3.19 15.57
CA THR A 196 9.51 4.57 15.86
C THR A 196 10.65 5.25 16.59
N ARG A 197 11.02 6.44 16.13
CA ARG A 197 12.04 7.27 16.77
C ARG A 197 11.64 8.75 16.81
N PRO A 198 12.22 9.52 17.74
CA PRO A 198 12.15 10.97 17.65
C PRO A 198 12.74 11.47 16.32
N ALA A 199 12.21 12.59 15.86
CA ALA A 199 12.76 13.28 14.69
C ALA A 199 14.19 13.76 14.96
N ASP A 200 15.06 13.71 13.97
CA ASP A 200 16.40 14.25 14.03
C ASP A 200 16.43 15.77 13.72
N PRO A 201 17.57 16.47 13.93
CA PRO A 201 17.67 17.90 13.65
C PRO A 201 17.36 18.33 12.20
N ASP A 202 17.70 17.49 11.21
CA ASP A 202 17.42 17.78 9.80
C ASP A 202 15.91 17.65 9.55
N GLU A 203 15.26 16.65 10.13
CA GLU A 203 13.81 16.47 10.07
C GLU A 203 13.05 17.63 10.76
N VAL A 204 13.58 18.22 11.85
CA VAL A 204 13.02 19.46 12.43
C VAL A 204 13.13 20.63 11.45
N THR A 205 14.27 20.76 10.77
CA THR A 205 14.49 21.79 9.74
C THR A 205 13.54 21.61 8.55
N LEU A 206 13.36 20.37 8.09
CA LEU A 206 12.44 20.00 7.02
C LEU A 206 11.00 20.33 7.40
N ALA A 207 10.56 19.93 8.60
CA ALA A 207 9.21 20.24 9.10
C ALA A 207 8.96 21.75 9.18
N GLU A 208 9.93 22.52 9.66
CA GLU A 208 9.85 23.98 9.68
C GLU A 208 9.71 24.57 8.27
N ALA A 209 10.55 24.13 7.33
CA ALA A 209 10.55 24.62 5.96
C ALA A 209 9.24 24.29 5.24
N VAL A 210 8.78 23.04 5.33
CA VAL A 210 7.53 22.56 4.73
C VAL A 210 6.32 23.27 5.34
N ALA A 211 6.28 23.48 6.66
CA ALA A 211 5.21 24.24 7.32
C ALA A 211 5.09 25.67 6.77
N ARG A 212 6.22 26.37 6.60
CA ARG A 212 6.26 27.73 6.03
C ARG A 212 5.83 27.74 4.57
N ALA A 213 6.31 26.79 3.76
CA ALA A 213 5.93 26.66 2.36
C ALA A 213 4.43 26.35 2.20
N MET A 214 3.88 25.46 3.04
CA MET A 214 2.45 25.16 3.06
C MET A 214 1.61 26.38 3.42
N VAL A 215 2.03 27.19 4.39
CA VAL A 215 1.36 28.47 4.68
C VAL A 215 1.35 29.40 3.47
N ALA A 216 2.44 29.46 2.72
CA ALA A 216 2.51 30.26 1.50
C ALA A 216 1.62 29.70 0.37
N LEU A 217 1.56 28.37 0.20
CA LEU A 217 0.66 27.72 -0.76
C LEU A 217 -0.83 27.99 -0.40
N MET A 218 -1.14 27.99 0.89
CA MET A 218 -2.46 28.28 1.43
C MET A 218 -2.88 29.76 1.30
N ALA A 219 -2.03 30.64 0.76
CA ALA A 219 -2.41 32.02 0.46
C ALA A 219 -3.50 32.08 -0.64
N ASP A 220 -3.49 31.15 -1.59
CA ASP A 220 -4.53 30.99 -2.61
C ASP A 220 -5.29 29.67 -2.42
N LYS A 221 -6.10 29.62 -1.34
CA LYS A 221 -6.92 28.46 -1.00
C LYS A 221 -7.87 28.04 -2.13
N LYS A 222 -8.32 29.00 -2.95
CA LYS A 222 -9.26 28.73 -4.05
C LYS A 222 -8.57 28.00 -5.18
N ALA A 223 -7.38 28.45 -5.57
CA ALA A 223 -6.59 27.77 -6.58
C ALA A 223 -6.18 26.36 -6.12
N LEU A 224 -5.73 26.22 -4.87
CA LEU A 224 -5.37 24.91 -4.31
C LEU A 224 -6.55 23.94 -4.32
N ARG A 225 -7.72 24.37 -3.86
CA ARG A 225 -8.93 23.54 -3.89
C ARG A 225 -9.34 23.16 -5.32
N ALA A 226 -9.32 24.13 -6.23
CA ALA A 226 -9.66 23.90 -7.62
C ALA A 226 -8.71 22.89 -8.28
N ALA A 227 -7.42 22.88 -7.93
CA ALA A 227 -6.44 21.93 -8.46
C ALA A 227 -6.80 20.47 -8.12
N PHE A 228 -7.30 20.21 -6.90
CA PHE A 228 -7.78 18.88 -6.51
C PHE A 228 -9.14 18.52 -7.12
N GLU A 229 -9.98 19.52 -7.41
CA GLU A 229 -11.28 19.33 -8.07
C GLU A 229 -11.17 19.24 -9.62
N GLY A 230 -9.99 18.89 -10.15
CA GLY A 230 -9.75 18.71 -11.60
C GLY A 230 -9.38 19.98 -12.37
N GLY A 231 -9.13 21.09 -11.67
CA GLY A 231 -8.60 22.33 -12.23
C GLY A 231 -7.10 22.28 -12.55
N PRO A 232 -6.52 23.39 -13.02
CA PRO A 232 -5.08 23.45 -13.32
C PRO A 232 -4.22 23.17 -12.07
N PRO A 233 -3.11 22.43 -12.20
CA PRO A 233 -2.22 22.18 -11.07
C PRO A 233 -1.61 23.48 -10.56
N VAL A 234 -1.41 23.56 -9.25
CA VAL A 234 -0.70 24.65 -8.59
C VAL A 234 0.70 24.20 -8.24
N ALA A 235 1.69 25.05 -8.51
CA ALA A 235 3.07 24.84 -8.10
C ALA A 235 3.61 26.11 -7.45
N LEU A 236 4.23 25.97 -6.30
CA LEU A 236 4.86 27.05 -5.55
C LEU A 236 6.28 26.65 -5.19
N THR A 237 7.26 27.50 -5.53
CA THR A 237 8.60 27.43 -4.93
C THR A 237 8.71 28.55 -3.91
N HIS A 238 9.03 28.18 -2.67
CA HIS A 238 9.08 29.09 -1.53
C HIS A 238 10.43 29.00 -0.81
N GLY A 239 11.08 30.14 -0.65
CA GLY A 239 12.26 30.28 0.20
C GLY A 239 11.90 30.42 1.67
N ALA A 240 12.01 29.34 2.44
CA ALA A 240 11.76 29.33 3.87
C ALA A 240 13.04 29.68 4.65
N ARG A 241 12.95 30.70 5.51
CA ARG A 241 13.99 30.96 6.52
C ARG A 241 13.71 30.10 7.75
N THR A 242 14.50 29.04 7.92
CA THR A 242 14.46 28.12 9.06
C THR A 242 15.43 28.57 10.16
N HIS A 243 15.48 27.83 11.27
CA HIS A 243 16.51 28.02 12.29
C HIS A 243 17.93 27.73 11.77
N ASP A 244 18.08 26.78 10.85
CA ASP A 244 19.37 26.36 10.27
C ASP A 244 19.69 27.00 8.91
N GLY A 245 19.01 28.10 8.57
CA GLY A 245 19.33 28.91 7.40
C GLY A 245 18.18 29.02 6.41
N PHE A 246 18.52 29.07 5.11
CA PHE A 246 17.54 29.25 4.06
C PHE A 246 17.35 27.94 3.30
N VAL A 247 16.11 27.47 3.23
CA VAL A 247 15.72 26.23 2.56
C VAL A 247 14.69 26.57 1.49
N GLU A 248 14.94 26.18 0.25
CA GLU A 248 13.98 26.31 -0.84
C GLU A 248 13.10 25.06 -0.89
N VAL A 249 11.79 25.25 -0.86
CA VAL A 249 10.80 24.17 -0.90
C VAL A 249 9.87 24.38 -2.09
N THR A 250 9.77 23.38 -2.96
CA THR A 250 8.77 23.36 -4.04
C THR A 250 7.62 22.43 -3.66
N LEU A 251 6.40 22.95 -3.70
CA LEU A 251 5.15 22.23 -3.50
C LEU A 251 4.36 22.20 -4.80
N ARG A 252 3.85 21.03 -5.20
CA ARG A 252 2.99 20.87 -6.38
C ARG A 252 1.75 20.07 -6.03
N ALA A 253 0.57 20.62 -6.32
CA ALA A 253 -0.71 20.00 -6.05
C ALA A 253 -1.61 20.01 -7.30
N PRO A 254 -2.29 18.89 -7.63
CA PRO A 254 -2.15 17.59 -6.99
C PRO A 254 -0.77 16.96 -7.25
N TYR A 255 -0.39 15.95 -6.47
CA TYR A 255 0.73 15.08 -6.79
C TYR A 255 0.42 14.35 -8.09
N VAL A 256 1.05 14.78 -9.18
CA VAL A 256 0.97 14.08 -10.47
C VAL A 256 2.23 13.24 -10.60
N ARG A 257 2.09 11.90 -10.72
CA ARG A 257 3.20 11.01 -11.14
C ARG A 257 3.75 11.61 -12.44
N THR A 258 5.02 11.98 -12.46
CA THR A 258 5.65 12.39 -13.72
C THR A 258 5.78 11.11 -14.55
N PRO A 259 5.06 10.95 -15.68
CA PRO A 259 5.12 9.70 -16.43
C PRO A 259 6.56 9.44 -16.85
N LYS A 260 7.07 8.22 -16.61
CA LYS A 260 8.35 7.80 -17.18
C LYS A 260 8.27 7.98 -18.70
N GLN A 261 9.20 8.73 -19.27
CA GLN A 261 9.24 8.93 -20.72
C GLN A 261 9.96 7.76 -21.36
N TYR A 262 9.23 6.99 -22.15
CA TYR A 262 9.80 5.89 -22.92
C TYR A 262 10.13 6.35 -24.34
N ALA A 263 11.29 5.95 -24.85
CA ALA A 263 11.63 6.18 -26.25
C ALA A 263 10.60 5.47 -27.17
N PRO A 264 10.27 6.01 -28.35
CA PRO A 264 9.28 5.39 -29.25
C PRO A 264 9.62 3.94 -29.65
N ASP A 265 10.90 3.60 -29.72
CA ASP A 265 11.44 2.28 -30.06
C ASP A 265 11.71 1.39 -28.84
N HIS A 266 11.34 1.86 -27.65
CA HIS A 266 11.51 1.10 -26.41
C HIS A 266 10.58 -0.12 -26.38
N ASP A 267 11.15 -1.29 -26.07
CA ASP A 267 10.47 -2.59 -26.08
C ASP A 267 9.80 -2.88 -24.72
N LEU A 268 8.63 -2.28 -24.53
CA LEU A 268 7.83 -2.42 -23.30
C LEU A 268 7.47 -3.88 -22.99
N VAL A 269 7.26 -4.70 -24.02
CA VAL A 269 6.89 -6.11 -23.86
C VAL A 269 8.07 -6.92 -23.34
N ALA A 270 9.29 -6.64 -23.81
CA ALA A 270 10.49 -7.28 -23.29
C ALA A 270 10.73 -6.92 -21.81
N GLU A 271 10.54 -5.65 -21.41
CA GLU A 271 10.70 -5.24 -20.02
C GLU A 271 9.63 -5.84 -19.10
N LEU A 272 8.36 -5.84 -19.55
CA LEU A 272 7.27 -6.53 -18.83
C LEU A 272 7.51 -8.05 -18.70
N ALA A 273 8.19 -8.68 -19.65
CA ALA A 273 8.59 -10.08 -19.53
C ALA A 273 9.73 -10.25 -18.52
N ALA A 274 10.73 -9.38 -18.55
CA ALA A 274 11.87 -9.41 -17.64
C ALA A 274 11.46 -9.18 -16.18
N LEU A 275 10.49 -8.29 -15.94
CA LEU A 275 9.93 -8.05 -14.60
C LEU A 275 9.40 -9.33 -13.95
N ARG A 276 8.74 -10.18 -14.74
CA ARG A 276 8.25 -11.47 -14.25
C ARG A 276 9.40 -12.44 -13.93
N GLU A 277 10.50 -12.39 -14.67
CA GLU A 277 11.65 -13.27 -14.47
C GLU A 277 12.53 -12.86 -13.28
N ALA A 278 12.41 -11.63 -12.80
CA ALA A 278 13.28 -11.04 -11.79
C ALA A 278 13.08 -11.59 -10.36
N GLY A 279 11.93 -12.18 -10.04
CA GLY A 279 11.68 -12.71 -8.69
C GLY A 279 10.23 -13.16 -8.45
N PRO A 280 9.93 -13.67 -7.23
CA PRO A 280 8.56 -13.96 -6.81
C PRO A 280 7.71 -12.70 -6.58
N ASP A 281 8.36 -11.56 -6.37
CA ASP A 281 7.72 -10.27 -6.14
C ASP A 281 8.01 -9.40 -7.37
N MET A 282 6.96 -9.12 -8.15
CA MET A 282 7.05 -8.27 -9.34
C MET A 282 7.09 -6.81 -8.89
N ASP A 283 7.99 -6.01 -9.46
CA ASP A 283 8.01 -4.58 -9.19
C ASP A 283 6.71 -3.95 -9.72
N HIS A 284 5.82 -3.58 -8.80
CA HIS A 284 4.50 -3.06 -9.12
C HIS A 284 4.59 -1.68 -9.78
N GLU A 285 5.59 -0.87 -9.43
CA GLU A 285 5.80 0.49 -9.96
C GLU A 285 6.30 0.41 -11.40
N GLU A 286 7.37 -0.36 -11.63
CA GLU A 286 7.93 -0.53 -12.97
C GLU A 286 6.91 -1.16 -13.91
N ARG A 287 6.12 -2.13 -13.43
CA ARG A 287 5.00 -2.70 -14.19
C ARG A 287 3.95 -1.65 -14.54
N ALA A 288 3.50 -0.87 -13.56
CA ALA A 288 2.44 0.13 -13.77
C ALA A 288 2.86 1.20 -14.80
N ASP A 289 4.11 1.67 -14.75
CA ASP A 289 4.61 2.64 -15.72
C ASP A 289 4.70 2.05 -17.14
N LEU A 290 5.16 0.81 -17.27
CA LEU A 290 5.23 0.10 -18.55
C LEU A 290 3.83 -0.16 -19.12
N GLU A 291 2.87 -0.60 -18.30
CA GLU A 291 1.49 -0.84 -18.70
C GLU A 291 0.78 0.47 -19.08
N ALA A 292 0.99 1.56 -18.34
CA ALA A 292 0.42 2.87 -18.65
C ALA A 292 0.93 3.39 -20.01
N GLU A 293 2.24 3.27 -20.27
CA GLU A 293 2.81 3.61 -21.57
C GLU A 293 2.30 2.68 -22.68
N LEU A 294 2.15 1.38 -22.40
CA LEU A 294 1.63 0.41 -23.35
C LEU A 294 0.17 0.73 -23.75
N THR A 295 -0.67 1.05 -22.76
CA THR A 295 -2.03 1.55 -22.98
C THR A 295 -2.00 2.83 -23.80
N ARG A 296 -1.16 3.80 -23.45
CA ARG A 296 -1.04 5.05 -24.23
C ARG A 296 -0.71 4.80 -25.70
N ARG A 297 0.21 3.87 -26.00
CA ARG A 297 0.55 3.49 -27.39
C ARG A 297 -0.58 2.74 -28.08
N PHE A 298 -1.27 1.85 -27.38
CA PHE A 298 -2.45 1.17 -27.90
C PHE A 298 -3.56 2.15 -28.27
N LEU A 299 -3.88 3.11 -27.40
CA LEU A 299 -4.90 4.13 -27.65
C LEU A 299 -4.56 5.02 -28.87
N ALA A 300 -3.27 5.19 -29.17
CA ALA A 300 -2.80 5.91 -30.35
C ALA A 300 -2.71 5.04 -31.62
N SER A 301 -3.01 3.75 -31.52
CA SER A 301 -2.86 2.78 -32.61
C SER A 301 -4.10 2.71 -33.51
N PRO A 302 -3.96 2.26 -34.77
CA PRO A 302 -5.10 1.99 -35.65
C PRO A 302 -6.05 0.92 -35.09
N GLU A 303 -5.56 -0.02 -34.27
CA GLU A 303 -6.38 -1.07 -33.68
C GLU A 303 -7.41 -0.55 -32.68
N ALA A 304 -7.13 0.58 -32.02
CA ALA A 304 -8.05 1.22 -31.08
C ALA A 304 -9.14 2.07 -31.77
N GLU A 305 -9.05 2.28 -33.09
CA GLU A 305 -9.99 3.13 -33.83
C GLU A 305 -11.41 2.56 -33.79
N GLY A 306 -12.35 3.32 -33.23
CA GLY A 306 -13.77 2.96 -33.17
C GLY A 306 -14.19 2.18 -31.92
N LEU A 307 -13.30 1.99 -30.94
CA LEU A 307 -13.67 1.51 -29.61
C LEU A 307 -14.30 2.66 -28.79
N ALA A 308 -15.44 2.38 -28.15
CA ALA A 308 -16.25 3.40 -27.46
C ALA A 308 -15.85 3.58 -25.98
N ASP A 309 -15.35 2.53 -25.35
CA ASP A 309 -14.87 2.47 -23.97
C ASP A 309 -13.58 1.64 -23.99
N MET A 310 -12.51 2.12 -23.34
CA MET A 310 -11.15 1.59 -23.51
C MET A 310 -10.46 1.36 -22.16
N GLU A 311 -11.09 0.53 -21.34
CA GLU A 311 -10.57 0.13 -20.03
C GLU A 311 -10.32 -1.39 -19.93
N ALA A 312 -10.77 -2.17 -20.92
CA ALA A 312 -10.67 -3.62 -20.88
C ALA A 312 -9.21 -4.11 -20.88
N CYS A 313 -8.35 -3.47 -21.67
CA CYS A 313 -6.93 -3.83 -21.72
C CYS A 313 -6.25 -3.59 -20.36
N SER A 314 -6.45 -2.42 -19.76
CA SER A 314 -5.89 -2.07 -18.44
C SER A 314 -6.34 -3.04 -17.35
N PHE A 315 -7.64 -3.36 -17.25
CA PHE A 315 -8.07 -4.32 -16.23
C PHE A 315 -7.52 -5.73 -16.49
N VAL A 316 -7.40 -6.18 -17.76
CA VAL A 316 -6.88 -7.52 -18.05
C VAL A 316 -5.42 -7.64 -17.65
N MET A 317 -4.62 -6.58 -17.85
CA MET A 317 -3.23 -6.53 -17.40
C MET A 317 -3.15 -6.61 -15.87
N ASP A 318 -3.98 -5.84 -15.16
CA ASP A 318 -4.04 -5.87 -13.70
C ASP A 318 -4.46 -7.23 -13.13
N LEU A 319 -5.53 -7.85 -13.68
CA LEU A 319 -5.95 -9.19 -13.22
C LEU A 319 -4.90 -10.26 -13.52
N ALA A 320 -4.14 -10.13 -14.61
CA ALA A 320 -3.05 -11.04 -14.91
C ALA A 320 -1.98 -10.99 -13.81
N ALA A 321 -1.57 -9.79 -13.41
CA ALA A 321 -0.60 -9.60 -12.34
C ALA A 321 -1.15 -10.12 -11.00
N THR A 322 -2.34 -9.67 -10.59
CA THR A 322 -2.89 -9.92 -9.25
C THR A 322 -3.40 -11.35 -9.03
N HIS A 323 -3.82 -12.07 -10.08
CA HIS A 323 -4.40 -13.41 -9.94
C HIS A 323 -3.60 -14.52 -10.57
N HIS A 324 -2.72 -14.20 -11.50
CA HIS A 324 -1.90 -15.18 -12.20
C HIS A 324 -0.41 -14.98 -11.97
N ASP A 325 0.01 -13.87 -11.34
CA ASP A 325 1.42 -13.53 -11.17
C ASP A 325 2.13 -13.62 -12.55
N GLU A 326 1.49 -13.03 -13.57
CA GLU A 326 1.91 -12.98 -14.98
C GLU A 326 1.68 -11.55 -15.50
N THR A 327 2.61 -11.00 -16.28
CA THR A 327 2.34 -9.77 -17.07
C THR A 327 1.67 -10.12 -18.38
N ILE A 328 1.12 -9.13 -19.09
CA ILE A 328 0.57 -9.35 -20.44
C ILE A 328 1.60 -9.93 -21.41
N ALA A 329 2.88 -9.63 -21.21
CA ALA A 329 3.99 -10.15 -22.01
C ALA A 329 4.23 -11.66 -21.78
N THR A 330 3.98 -12.15 -20.57
CA THR A 330 4.12 -13.57 -20.21
C THR A 330 2.82 -14.36 -20.28
N LEU A 331 1.68 -13.65 -20.32
CA LEU A 331 0.35 -14.24 -20.16
C LEU A 331 0.07 -15.28 -21.23
N GLN A 332 -0.07 -16.53 -20.82
CA GLN A 332 -0.33 -17.63 -21.76
C GLN A 332 -1.82 -17.70 -22.15
N PRO A 333 -2.16 -18.31 -23.31
CA PRO A 333 -3.55 -18.46 -23.73
C PRO A 333 -4.44 -19.17 -22.68
N SER A 334 -3.89 -20.12 -21.93
CA SER A 334 -4.59 -20.75 -20.81
C SER A 334 -4.88 -19.78 -19.66
N GLY A 335 -3.94 -18.89 -19.35
CA GLY A 335 -4.10 -17.84 -18.35
C GLY A 335 -5.18 -16.84 -18.77
N LEU A 336 -5.10 -16.33 -20.00
CA LEU A 336 -6.11 -15.45 -20.58
C LEU A 336 -7.51 -16.07 -20.58
N ARG A 337 -7.62 -17.36 -20.92
CA ARG A 337 -8.89 -18.09 -20.85
C ARG A 337 -9.45 -18.14 -19.43
N THR A 338 -8.60 -18.39 -18.44
CA THR A 338 -9.04 -18.42 -17.03
C THR A 338 -9.46 -17.03 -16.58
N LEU A 339 -8.68 -15.99 -16.90
CA LEU A 339 -9.01 -14.60 -16.61
C LEU A 339 -10.39 -14.21 -17.13
N LEU A 340 -10.59 -14.34 -18.44
CA LEU A 340 -11.82 -13.89 -19.08
C LEU A 340 -13.04 -14.73 -18.69
N PHE A 341 -12.92 -16.07 -18.65
CA PHE A 341 -14.09 -16.93 -18.50
C PHE A 341 -14.31 -17.50 -17.10
N GLN A 342 -13.43 -17.19 -16.14
CA GLN A 342 -13.60 -17.62 -14.75
C GLN A 342 -13.41 -16.44 -13.81
N THR A 343 -12.28 -15.75 -13.87
CA THR A 343 -11.95 -14.67 -12.93
C THR A 343 -12.88 -13.47 -13.08
N VAL A 344 -13.09 -12.98 -14.31
CA VAL A 344 -13.98 -11.85 -14.59
C VAL A 344 -15.43 -12.15 -14.17
N PRO A 345 -16.05 -13.26 -14.60
CA PRO A 345 -17.36 -13.69 -14.10
C PRO A 345 -17.45 -13.80 -12.57
N ALA A 346 -16.41 -14.31 -11.91
CA ALA A 346 -16.45 -14.56 -10.48
C ALA A 346 -16.21 -13.33 -9.61
N LYS A 347 -15.37 -12.38 -10.06
CA LYS A 347 -14.81 -11.34 -9.20
C LYS A 347 -15.08 -9.91 -9.66
N VAL A 348 -15.35 -9.67 -10.94
CA VAL A 348 -15.47 -8.30 -11.48
C VAL A 348 -16.93 -7.94 -11.70
N SER A 349 -17.32 -6.75 -11.26
CA SER A 349 -18.69 -6.22 -11.39
C SER A 349 -18.90 -5.54 -12.74
N VAL A 350 -19.05 -6.34 -13.81
CA VAL A 350 -19.38 -5.85 -15.16
C VAL A 350 -20.73 -6.40 -15.63
N ARG A 351 -21.46 -5.64 -16.44
CA ARG A 351 -22.74 -6.10 -17.00
C ARG A 351 -22.49 -7.13 -18.10
N ALA A 352 -23.34 -8.14 -18.20
CA ALA A 352 -23.23 -9.15 -19.24
C ALA A 352 -23.29 -8.56 -20.66
N ALA A 353 -24.06 -7.48 -20.85
CA ALA A 353 -24.17 -6.76 -22.13
C ALA A 353 -22.84 -6.18 -22.63
N ASP A 354 -21.88 -5.93 -21.72
CA ASP A 354 -20.59 -5.31 -22.03
C ASP A 354 -19.56 -6.36 -22.49
N ALA A 355 -19.90 -7.65 -22.45
CA ALA A 355 -19.02 -8.74 -22.89
C ALA A 355 -18.54 -8.58 -24.33
N GLY A 356 -19.38 -8.04 -25.22
CA GLY A 356 -19.03 -7.80 -26.61
C GLY A 356 -17.91 -6.77 -26.75
N GLU A 357 -18.00 -5.67 -26.00
CA GLU A 357 -17.03 -4.57 -25.99
C GLU A 357 -15.71 -5.03 -25.37
N ILE A 358 -15.75 -5.73 -24.22
CA ILE A 358 -14.57 -6.31 -23.57
C ILE A 358 -13.78 -7.21 -24.53
N ILE A 359 -14.47 -8.14 -25.21
CA ILE A 359 -13.80 -9.07 -26.13
C ILE A 359 -13.27 -8.34 -27.36
N ALA A 360 -13.99 -7.34 -27.88
CA ALA A 360 -13.54 -6.54 -29.01
C ALA A 360 -12.28 -5.74 -28.68
N GLU A 361 -12.23 -5.08 -27.52
CA GLU A 361 -11.05 -4.35 -27.06
C GLU A 361 -9.87 -5.31 -26.79
N CYS A 362 -10.08 -6.44 -26.11
CA CYS A 362 -9.03 -7.44 -25.93
C CYS A 362 -8.47 -7.93 -27.27
N ARG A 363 -9.33 -8.13 -28.27
CA ARG A 363 -8.93 -8.58 -29.61
C ARG A 363 -8.09 -7.49 -30.30
N ALA A 364 -8.50 -6.23 -30.22
CA ALA A 364 -7.75 -5.08 -30.73
C ALA A 364 -6.39 -4.96 -30.03
N PHE A 365 -6.35 -5.09 -28.71
CA PHE A 365 -5.13 -4.99 -27.93
C PHE A 365 -4.12 -6.10 -28.28
N TYR A 366 -4.55 -7.37 -28.34
CA TYR A 366 -3.65 -8.45 -28.77
C TYR A 366 -3.22 -8.34 -30.24
N ALA A 367 -4.03 -7.74 -31.12
CA ALA A 367 -3.63 -7.45 -32.49
C ALA A 367 -2.55 -6.36 -32.54
N PHE A 368 -2.69 -5.31 -31.72
CA PHE A 368 -1.67 -4.29 -31.52
C PHE A 368 -0.36 -4.89 -30.97
N LEU A 369 -0.42 -5.69 -29.90
CA LEU A 369 0.77 -6.35 -29.32
C LEU A 369 1.49 -7.25 -30.33
N LYS A 370 0.74 -7.92 -31.20
CA LYS A 370 1.30 -8.71 -32.30
C LYS A 370 2.01 -7.83 -33.33
N ARG A 371 1.37 -6.75 -33.78
CA ARG A 371 1.90 -5.87 -34.84
C ARG A 371 3.10 -5.08 -34.36
N GLU A 372 2.98 -4.44 -33.21
CA GLU A 372 3.95 -3.46 -32.70
C GLU A 372 5.15 -4.15 -32.04
N PHE A 373 4.91 -5.21 -31.25
CA PHE A 373 5.94 -5.85 -30.43
C PHE A 373 6.25 -7.29 -30.83
N GLY A 374 5.54 -7.87 -31.80
CA GLY A 374 5.78 -9.25 -32.24
C GLY A 374 5.50 -10.30 -31.17
N LEU A 375 4.57 -10.04 -30.24
CA LEU A 375 4.29 -10.90 -29.09
C LEU A 375 4.01 -12.36 -29.52
N ALA A 376 4.84 -13.29 -29.04
CA ALA A 376 4.92 -14.66 -29.56
C ALA A 376 3.61 -15.45 -29.43
N GLN A 377 2.90 -15.30 -28.31
CA GLN A 377 1.64 -15.99 -28.04
C GLN A 377 0.40 -15.28 -28.57
N ALA A 378 0.54 -14.09 -29.18
CA ALA A 378 -0.60 -13.27 -29.57
C ALA A 378 -1.56 -14.00 -30.53
N ASP A 379 -1.06 -14.78 -31.47
CA ASP A 379 -1.90 -15.58 -32.38
C ASP A 379 -2.76 -16.61 -31.64
N ALA A 380 -2.20 -17.25 -30.61
CA ALA A 380 -2.94 -18.22 -29.81
C ALA A 380 -3.97 -17.54 -28.89
N CYS A 381 -3.67 -16.35 -28.37
CA CYS A 381 -4.62 -15.53 -27.61
C CYS A 381 -5.76 -15.00 -28.50
N LEU A 382 -5.45 -14.49 -29.70
CA LEU A 382 -6.45 -14.02 -30.67
C LEU A 382 -7.41 -15.15 -31.09
N ALA A 383 -6.91 -16.38 -31.24
CA ALA A 383 -7.76 -17.54 -31.53
C ALA A 383 -8.76 -17.88 -30.41
N LEU A 384 -8.51 -17.44 -29.17
CA LEU A 384 -9.45 -17.59 -28.04
C LEU A 384 -10.50 -16.49 -28.00
N LEU A 385 -10.23 -15.35 -28.61
CA LEU A 385 -11.09 -14.16 -28.61
C LEU A 385 -12.02 -14.15 -29.83
N ASP A 386 -12.51 -15.33 -30.25
CA ASP A 386 -13.43 -15.49 -31.38
C ASP A 386 -14.86 -15.02 -31.06
N ASP A 387 -15.78 -15.11 -32.01
CA ASP A 387 -17.16 -14.65 -31.79
C ASP A 387 -17.91 -15.51 -30.74
N LYS A 388 -17.43 -16.73 -30.45
CA LYS A 388 -17.97 -17.57 -29.38
C LYS A 388 -17.49 -17.10 -28.00
N ALA A 389 -16.37 -16.39 -27.93
CA ALA A 389 -15.87 -15.79 -26.70
C ALA A 389 -16.87 -14.80 -26.11
N VAL A 390 -17.53 -13.98 -26.94
CA VAL A 390 -18.56 -13.03 -26.51
C VAL A 390 -19.70 -13.77 -25.81
N ALA A 391 -20.32 -14.73 -26.50
CA ALA A 391 -21.43 -15.50 -25.95
C ALA A 391 -21.03 -16.26 -24.67
N LYS A 392 -19.80 -16.74 -24.59
CA LYS A 392 -19.28 -17.45 -23.41
C LYS A 392 -19.07 -16.51 -22.22
N LEU A 393 -18.49 -15.33 -22.44
CA LEU A 393 -18.28 -14.33 -21.40
C LEU A 393 -19.62 -13.79 -20.89
N GLU A 394 -20.54 -13.46 -21.80
CA GLU A 394 -21.90 -13.00 -21.47
C GLU A 394 -22.66 -14.03 -20.63
N ALA A 395 -22.60 -15.31 -21.01
CA ALA A 395 -23.21 -16.40 -20.24
C ALA A 395 -22.58 -16.54 -18.85
N GLY A 396 -21.25 -16.43 -18.74
CA GLY A 396 -20.55 -16.47 -17.46
C GLY A 396 -20.91 -15.29 -16.54
N LEU A 397 -20.98 -14.08 -17.09
CA LEU A 397 -21.36 -12.86 -16.36
C LEU A 397 -22.83 -12.86 -15.91
N SER A 398 -23.70 -13.56 -16.64
CA SER A 398 -25.12 -13.69 -16.30
C SER A 398 -25.42 -14.82 -15.30
N ASP A 399 -24.48 -15.73 -15.08
CA ASP A 399 -24.64 -16.90 -14.23
C ASP A 399 -24.14 -16.63 -12.80
N GLU A 400 -25.09 -16.36 -11.90
CA GLU A 400 -24.85 -16.07 -10.49
C GLU A 400 -24.13 -17.21 -9.74
N SER A 401 -24.22 -18.45 -10.23
CA SER A 401 -23.51 -19.57 -9.61
C SER A 401 -21.99 -19.48 -9.76
N ASN A 402 -21.50 -18.65 -10.69
CA ASN A 402 -20.07 -18.38 -10.87
C ASN A 402 -19.56 -17.27 -9.94
N PHE A 403 -20.43 -16.54 -9.24
CA PHE A 403 -20.01 -15.39 -8.45
C PHE A 403 -19.28 -15.83 -7.17
N SER A 404 -18.19 -15.12 -6.86
CA SER A 404 -17.58 -15.21 -5.54
C SER A 404 -18.56 -14.73 -4.45
N PRO A 405 -18.41 -15.17 -3.19
CA PRO A 405 -19.28 -14.73 -2.10
C PRO A 405 -19.35 -13.20 -1.97
N ALA A 406 -18.22 -12.51 -2.19
CA ALA A 406 -18.16 -11.05 -2.17
C ALA A 406 -18.97 -10.42 -3.31
N LYS A 407 -18.79 -10.89 -4.56
CA LYS A 407 -19.57 -10.39 -5.71
C LYS A 407 -21.06 -10.70 -5.56
N ALA A 408 -21.43 -11.88 -5.08
CA ALA A 408 -22.83 -12.24 -4.82
C ALA A 408 -23.48 -11.30 -3.80
N PHE A 409 -22.73 -10.93 -2.75
CA PHE A 409 -23.18 -9.96 -1.76
C PHE A 409 -23.41 -8.57 -2.37
N VAL A 410 -22.46 -8.08 -3.18
CA VAL A 410 -22.57 -6.78 -3.89
C VAL A 410 -23.76 -6.77 -4.86
N MET A 411 -23.90 -7.79 -5.69
CA MET A 411 -25.00 -7.88 -6.67
C MET A 411 -26.37 -7.99 -5.99
N ALA A 412 -26.45 -8.66 -4.84
CA ALA A 412 -27.68 -8.74 -4.05
C ALA A 412 -28.08 -7.37 -3.47
N GLY A 413 -27.11 -6.60 -2.96
CA GLY A 413 -27.35 -5.24 -2.46
C GLY A 413 -27.80 -4.28 -3.56
N ALA A 414 -27.13 -4.30 -4.71
CA ALA A 414 -27.51 -3.48 -5.87
C ALA A 414 -28.93 -3.80 -6.37
N ARG A 415 -29.32 -5.09 -6.41
CA ARG A 415 -30.69 -5.51 -6.77
C ARG A 415 -31.74 -5.10 -5.74
N ALA A 416 -31.37 -5.06 -4.47
CA ALA A 416 -32.22 -4.56 -3.40
C ALA A 416 -32.32 -3.02 -3.40
N GLY A 417 -31.64 -2.35 -4.35
CA GLY A 417 -31.71 -0.90 -4.56
C GLY A 417 -30.73 -0.09 -3.71
N PHE A 418 -29.76 -0.75 -3.07
CA PHE A 418 -28.72 -0.08 -2.30
C PHE A 418 -27.60 0.41 -3.23
N ASP A 419 -27.01 1.56 -2.88
CA ASP A 419 -25.85 2.09 -3.58
C ASP A 419 -24.57 1.41 -3.08
N MET A 420 -24.19 0.34 -3.78
CA MET A 420 -23.02 -0.47 -3.44
C MET A 420 -21.68 0.20 -3.78
N ASN A 421 -21.70 1.43 -4.30
CA ASN A 421 -20.52 2.25 -4.53
C ASN A 421 -20.33 3.34 -3.47
N SER A 422 -21.18 3.36 -2.43
CA SER A 422 -21.12 4.30 -1.30
C SER A 422 -20.97 3.55 0.03
N GLN A 423 -20.23 4.11 0.97
CA GLN A 423 -20.09 3.52 2.30
C GLN A 423 -21.46 3.40 2.99
N GLU A 424 -22.30 4.44 2.91
CA GLU A 424 -23.64 4.40 3.53
C GLU A 424 -24.53 3.31 2.91
N GLY A 425 -24.45 3.09 1.60
CA GLY A 425 -25.22 2.05 0.92
C GLY A 425 -24.72 0.63 1.23
N ILE A 426 -23.41 0.43 1.36
CA ILE A 426 -22.82 -0.85 1.78
C ILE A 426 -23.22 -1.18 3.22
N GLU A 427 -23.10 -0.22 4.15
CA GLU A 427 -23.47 -0.38 5.55
C GLU A 427 -24.97 -0.67 5.72
N ALA A 428 -25.82 0.05 4.97
CA ALA A 428 -27.26 -0.17 4.97
C ALA A 428 -27.63 -1.57 4.47
N TRP A 429 -26.97 -2.07 3.41
CA TRP A 429 -27.15 -3.44 2.93
C TRP A 429 -26.63 -4.49 3.92
N LEU A 430 -25.51 -4.23 4.59
CA LEU A 430 -24.97 -5.10 5.63
C LEU A 430 -25.94 -5.24 6.81
N ALA A 431 -26.57 -4.14 7.23
CA ALA A 431 -27.58 -4.14 8.28
C ALA A 431 -28.86 -4.91 7.89
N GLU A 432 -29.35 -4.72 6.66
CA GLU A 432 -30.55 -5.40 6.14
C GLU A 432 -30.32 -6.91 5.95
N SER A 433 -29.16 -7.30 5.38
CA SER A 433 -28.80 -8.70 5.13
C SER A 433 -28.57 -9.50 6.43
N GLN A 434 -28.05 -8.87 7.49
CA GLN A 434 -27.98 -9.46 8.83
C GLN A 434 -29.39 -9.66 9.44
N GLY A 435 -30.34 -8.76 9.14
CA GLY A 435 -31.75 -8.88 9.52
C GLY A 435 -32.47 -10.05 8.83
N GLN A 436 -32.10 -10.39 7.59
CA GLN A 436 -32.66 -11.53 6.84
C GLN A 436 -32.11 -12.89 7.26
N LEU A 437 -30.83 -12.99 7.66
CA LEU A 437 -30.23 -14.23 8.18
C LEU A 437 -30.82 -14.66 9.53
N PHE A 438 -31.41 -13.73 10.28
CA PHE A 438 -32.06 -13.96 11.57
C PHE A 438 -33.53 -13.50 11.56
N GLY A 439 -34.35 -14.10 10.69
CA GLY A 439 -35.80 -13.92 10.72
C GLY A 439 -36.45 -14.45 12.02
N PRO A 440 -37.53 -13.83 12.52
CA PRO A 440 -38.07 -14.09 13.85
C PRO A 440 -39.04 -15.28 13.84
N ALA A 441 -38.59 -16.44 14.31
CA ALA A 441 -39.34 -17.45 15.08
C ALA A 441 -38.74 -18.86 14.89
N SER A 442 -37.79 -19.21 15.75
CA SER A 442 -37.59 -20.59 16.20
C SER A 442 -37.26 -20.53 17.68
N GLN A 443 -38.28 -20.63 18.52
CA GLN A 443 -38.13 -20.82 19.95
C GLN A 443 -37.39 -22.14 20.18
N SER A 444 -36.13 -22.05 20.61
CA SER A 444 -35.39 -23.20 21.11
C SER A 444 -35.39 -23.22 22.65
N PRO A 445 -35.47 -24.40 23.29
CA PRO A 445 -35.79 -24.52 24.70
C PRO A 445 -34.59 -24.24 25.60
N LYS A 446 -34.91 -23.72 26.79
CA LYS A 446 -34.09 -23.54 28.01
C LYS A 446 -32.66 -24.13 27.96
N ARG A 447 -31.69 -23.20 28.05
CA ARG A 447 -30.27 -23.40 28.38
C ARG A 447 -30.04 -24.54 29.38
N ARG A 448 -29.30 -25.55 28.97
CA ARG A 448 -28.47 -26.37 29.86
C ARG A 448 -27.09 -25.72 29.97
N ALA A 449 -26.52 -25.71 31.17
CA ALA A 449 -25.26 -25.04 31.48
C ALA A 449 -24.10 -25.51 30.55
N PRO A 450 -23.14 -24.63 30.21
CA PRO A 450 -22.02 -24.99 29.36
C PRO A 450 -21.10 -26.00 30.05
N SER A 451 -20.68 -27.02 29.31
CA SER A 451 -19.53 -27.85 29.68
C SER A 451 -18.23 -27.04 29.48
N PRO A 452 -17.17 -27.31 30.27
CA PRO A 452 -15.96 -26.50 30.26
C PRO A 452 -15.23 -26.56 28.90
N PRO A 453 -14.51 -25.50 28.51
CA PRO A 453 -13.87 -25.41 27.20
C PRO A 453 -12.72 -26.42 27.07
N LYS A 454 -12.69 -27.15 25.96
CA LYS A 454 -11.52 -27.93 25.55
C LYS A 454 -10.40 -26.95 25.17
N LYS A 455 -9.22 -27.17 25.76
CA LYS A 455 -7.99 -26.40 25.50
C LYS A 455 -7.65 -26.39 24.01
N PRO A 456 -7.18 -25.26 23.45
CA PRO A 456 -6.66 -25.21 22.08
C PRO A 456 -5.40 -26.08 21.96
N ALA A 457 -5.29 -26.80 20.84
CA ALA A 457 -4.10 -27.58 20.50
C ALA A 457 -2.88 -26.66 20.35
N THR A 458 -1.75 -27.07 20.95
CA THR A 458 -0.50 -26.32 20.92
C THR A 458 0.15 -26.38 19.54
N ASN A 459 0.90 -25.32 19.19
CA ASN A 459 1.60 -25.12 17.90
C ASN A 459 2.49 -26.29 17.45
N ALA A 460 2.84 -27.22 18.36
CA ALA A 460 3.57 -28.45 18.05
C ALA A 460 2.80 -29.42 17.12
N GLU A 461 1.46 -29.50 17.22
CA GLU A 461 0.67 -30.42 16.37
C GLU A 461 0.52 -29.89 14.94
N LYS A 462 0.45 -28.56 14.75
CA LYS A 462 0.41 -27.93 13.43
C LYS A 462 1.75 -28.05 12.68
N ASN A 463 2.88 -27.97 13.39
CA ASN A 463 4.21 -28.16 12.78
C ASN A 463 4.46 -29.62 12.34
N LYS A 464 3.92 -30.60 13.08
CA LYS A 464 4.01 -32.03 12.72
C LYS A 464 3.20 -32.37 11.46
N GLN A 465 2.10 -31.67 11.20
CA GLN A 465 1.32 -31.82 9.95
C GLN A 465 1.99 -31.13 8.75
N LYS A 466 2.67 -30.00 8.94
CA LYS A 466 3.46 -29.34 7.88
C LYS A 466 4.70 -30.15 7.47
N ALA A 467 5.38 -30.79 8.42
CA ALA A 467 6.51 -31.68 8.14
C ALA A 467 6.09 -32.92 7.29
N LYS A 468 4.96 -33.54 7.64
CA LYS A 468 4.40 -34.68 6.86
C LYS A 468 4.01 -34.31 5.43
N ARG A 469 3.53 -33.08 5.18
CA ARG A 469 3.21 -32.59 3.83
C ARG A 469 4.45 -32.28 2.98
N LYS A 470 5.55 -31.82 3.58
CA LYS A 470 6.83 -31.61 2.87
C LYS A 470 7.51 -32.95 2.50
N ALA A 471 7.41 -33.97 3.34
CA ALA A 471 7.94 -35.31 3.04
C ALA A 471 7.22 -36.01 1.87
N SER A 472 5.92 -35.77 1.66
CA SER A 472 5.18 -36.38 0.54
C SER A 472 5.43 -35.72 -0.82
N LYS A 473 5.97 -34.49 -0.86
CA LYS A 473 6.32 -33.77 -2.10
C LYS A 473 7.71 -34.12 -2.65
N LYS A 474 8.55 -34.85 -1.89
CA LYS A 474 9.90 -35.25 -2.33
C LYS A 474 9.97 -36.68 -2.91
N LYS A 475 8.81 -37.34 -3.06
CA LYS A 475 8.66 -38.70 -3.64
C LYS A 475 7.77 -38.74 -4.88
N ARG A 476 7.60 -37.61 -5.57
CA ARG A 476 6.90 -37.55 -6.86
C ARG A 476 7.73 -36.80 -7.87
#